data_AF-A0A672JBI9-F1
#
_entry.id   AF-A0A672JBI9-F1
#
_cell.length_a   1.000
_cell.length_b   1.000
_cell.length_c   1.000
_cell.angle_alpha   90.00
_cell.angle_beta   90.00
_cell.angle_gamma   90.00
#
_symmetry.space_group_name_H-M   'P 1'
#
loop_
_entity.id
_entity.type
_entity.pdbx_description
1 polymer ?
#
loop_
_entity_poly.entity_id
_entity_poly.type
_entity_poly.pdbx_seq_one_letter_code
_entity_poly.pdbx_strand_id
1 'polypeptide(L)'
;MQRVTAPIVAGLVAAVLSLLSEQCWADGGGPSLAERVIWAVNAGGESHVDVHGIHFKKDPLEGKIGKASDYGVRLPILRSSPEDQILYQTERYNEDTFGYDIPIREEGDYILVMKYAEVYFAQSQQKVFDVRLNGHVVVKDLDIFDRVGHSTAHDEIVPFSIRRGKLSVHGEVSTFNGKLTVEFVKGYYDNPKVCALYVMKGTLEGESSGEILNLKSSYEYFGPFCDQRRPSKLFSDVPKLQPHPGLEKHEEEEEEEEDSEGGEEGGKKKVPAGSKYRVQSGPRTPNPYAADNSSLMFPILVAFGVFIPTLFCLCRL
;
A
#
# COMPACT_ATOMS: atom_id res chain seq x y z
N MET A 1 -51.50 -11.68 71.73
CA MET A 1 -51.36 -10.47 70.87
C MET A 1 -49.86 -10.33 70.57
N GLN A 2 -49.40 -10.60 69.34
CA GLN A 2 -49.10 -9.59 68.29
C GLN A 2 -48.16 -8.47 68.78
N ARG A 3 -47.06 -8.10 68.11
CA ARG A 3 -46.62 -8.16 66.69
C ARG A 3 -45.10 -8.47 66.68
N VAL A 4 -44.44 -9.15 65.73
CA VAL A 4 -44.44 -9.15 64.24
C VAL A 4 -44.08 -7.80 63.61
N THR A 5 -42.78 -7.47 63.60
CA THR A 5 -42.14 -6.52 62.66
C THR A 5 -40.64 -6.84 62.54
N ALA A 6 -40.11 -6.90 61.31
CA ALA A 6 -38.72 -7.21 60.89
C ALA A 6 -38.45 -8.66 60.43
N PRO A 7 -38.96 -9.04 59.23
CA PRO A 7 -38.00 -9.49 58.21
C PRO A 7 -38.25 -8.97 56.78
N ILE A 8 -39.27 -8.12 56.55
CA ILE A 8 -39.73 -7.77 55.19
C ILE A 8 -38.80 -6.74 54.50
N VAL A 9 -38.25 -5.76 55.23
CA VAL A 9 -37.46 -4.66 54.63
C VAL A 9 -36.12 -5.15 54.06
N ALA A 10 -35.44 -6.07 54.75
CA ALA A 10 -34.14 -6.59 54.31
C ALA A 10 -34.25 -7.43 53.03
N GLY A 11 -35.28 -8.26 52.91
CA GLY A 11 -35.51 -9.06 51.69
C GLY A 11 -35.82 -8.21 50.46
N LEU A 12 -36.53 -7.10 50.63
CA LEU A 12 -36.89 -6.20 49.53
C LEU A 12 -35.68 -5.41 49.00
N VAL A 13 -34.77 -4.98 49.88
CA VAL A 13 -33.51 -4.34 49.45
C VAL A 13 -32.58 -5.34 48.75
N ALA A 14 -32.46 -6.57 49.26
CA ALA A 14 -31.66 -7.61 48.61
C ALA A 14 -32.21 -8.01 47.23
N ALA A 15 -33.54 -8.14 47.08
CA ALA A 15 -34.19 -8.43 45.81
C ALA A 15 -34.01 -7.29 44.78
N VAL A 16 -34.07 -6.03 45.21
CA VAL A 16 -33.84 -4.87 44.32
C VAL A 16 -32.36 -4.76 43.91
N LEU A 17 -31.40 -5.04 44.79
CA LEU A 17 -29.98 -5.14 44.38
C LEU A 17 -29.74 -6.32 43.42
N SER A 18 -30.42 -7.45 43.60
CA SER A 18 -30.31 -8.60 42.69
C SER A 18 -30.89 -8.30 41.31
N LEU A 19 -32.06 -7.65 41.22
CA LEU A 19 -32.64 -7.21 39.93
C LEU A 19 -31.77 -6.14 39.24
N LEU A 20 -31.11 -5.26 40.01
CA LEU A 20 -30.18 -4.28 39.44
C LEU A 20 -28.85 -4.89 38.96
N SER A 21 -28.56 -6.17 39.29
CA SER A 21 -27.38 -6.89 38.78
C SER A 21 -27.65 -7.75 37.53
N GLU A 22 -28.92 -7.95 37.14
CA GLU A 22 -29.29 -8.76 35.96
C GLU A 22 -29.66 -7.93 34.72
N GLN A 23 -29.61 -6.59 34.81
CA GLN A 23 -29.87 -5.66 33.71
C GLN A 23 -28.59 -5.07 33.09
N CYS A 24 -27.63 -5.91 32.68
CA CYS A 24 -26.68 -5.56 31.62
C CYS A 24 -25.96 -6.75 30.94
N TRP A 25 -26.63 -7.89 30.73
CA TRP A 25 -26.18 -8.90 29.76
C TRP A 25 -26.99 -8.80 28.46
N ALA A 26 -26.76 -7.70 27.76
CA ALA A 26 -27.19 -7.48 26.39
C ALA A 26 -26.09 -6.78 25.58
N ASP A 27 -24.82 -7.08 25.89
CA ASP A 27 -23.72 -6.75 24.97
C ASP A 27 -23.70 -7.80 23.85
N GLY A 28 -24.52 -7.53 22.83
CA GLY A 28 -24.56 -8.28 21.58
C GLY A 28 -23.42 -7.91 20.63
N GLY A 29 -22.33 -7.32 21.15
CA GLY A 29 -21.10 -7.06 20.43
C GLY A 29 -20.09 -8.17 20.69
N GLY A 30 -19.69 -8.89 19.63
CA GLY A 30 -18.40 -9.58 19.65
C GLY A 30 -17.27 -8.55 19.83
N PRO A 31 -16.09 -8.96 20.34
CA PRO A 31 -14.99 -8.02 20.61
C PRO A 31 -14.66 -7.18 19.37
N SER A 32 -14.45 -5.88 19.57
CA SER A 32 -14.20 -4.93 18.49
C SER A 32 -12.95 -5.30 17.67
N LEU A 33 -12.83 -4.82 16.42
CA LEU A 33 -11.62 -5.06 15.61
C LEU A 33 -10.34 -4.69 16.38
N ALA A 34 -10.34 -3.53 17.06
CA ALA A 34 -9.24 -3.06 17.89
C ALA A 34 -8.82 -4.05 18.99
N GLU A 35 -9.77 -4.68 19.68
CA GLU A 35 -9.50 -5.67 20.73
C GLU A 35 -8.89 -6.98 20.19
N ARG A 36 -9.18 -7.32 18.93
CA ARG A 36 -8.62 -8.51 18.27
C ARG A 36 -7.21 -8.28 17.75
N VAL A 37 -6.78 -7.03 17.55
CA VAL A 37 -5.44 -6.69 17.07
C VAL A 37 -4.41 -6.92 18.18
N ILE A 38 -3.50 -7.86 17.94
CA ILE A 38 -2.40 -8.15 18.88
C ILE A 38 -1.18 -7.26 18.62
N TRP A 39 -1.03 -6.75 17.39
CA TRP A 39 0.13 -5.97 16.97
C TRP A 39 -0.19 -5.16 15.71
N ALA A 40 0.18 -3.88 15.68
CA ALA A 40 0.01 -2.98 14.53
C ALA A 40 1.14 -1.95 14.48
N VAL A 41 1.62 -1.64 13.27
CA VAL A 41 2.71 -0.69 13.00
C VAL A 41 2.40 0.15 11.76
N ASN A 42 2.59 1.47 11.88
CA ASN A 42 2.66 2.37 10.73
C ASN A 42 4.11 2.40 10.22
N ALA A 43 4.35 1.98 8.99
CA ALA A 43 5.69 1.82 8.44
C ALA A 43 6.21 3.13 7.84
N GLY A 44 7.41 3.53 8.24
CA GLY A 44 7.99 4.84 7.90
C GLY A 44 7.27 6.04 8.50
N GLY A 45 6.34 5.84 9.44
CA GLY A 45 5.54 6.89 10.05
C GLY A 45 5.51 6.87 11.58
N GLU A 46 4.89 7.90 12.16
CA GLU A 46 4.59 7.99 13.58
C GLU A 46 3.37 7.12 13.96
N SER A 47 3.12 6.96 15.27
CA SER A 47 1.95 6.26 15.78
C SER A 47 0.64 6.95 15.39
N HIS A 48 -0.38 6.16 15.06
CA HIS A 48 -1.70 6.62 14.62
C HIS A 48 -2.79 5.67 15.13
N VAL A 49 -4.03 6.16 15.23
CA VAL A 49 -5.21 5.34 15.57
C VAL A 49 -6.21 5.50 14.44
N ASP A 50 -6.61 4.38 13.82
CA ASP A 50 -7.52 4.38 12.69
C ASP A 50 -9.00 4.56 13.10
N VAL A 51 -9.89 4.72 12.13
CA VAL A 51 -11.35 4.85 12.37
C VAL A 51 -11.99 3.63 13.03
N HIS A 52 -11.30 2.48 13.06
CA HIS A 52 -11.73 1.24 13.71
C HIS A 52 -11.15 1.08 15.13
N GLY A 53 -10.41 2.08 15.63
CA GLY A 53 -9.77 2.09 16.94
C GLY A 53 -8.45 1.31 17.02
N ILE A 54 -7.92 0.84 15.89
CA ILE A 54 -6.65 0.10 15.83
C ILE A 54 -5.49 1.06 16.05
N HIS A 55 -4.77 0.88 17.17
CA HIS A 55 -3.62 1.70 17.51
C HIS A 55 -2.33 1.19 16.82
N PHE A 56 -2.02 1.77 15.66
CA PHE A 56 -0.76 1.58 14.95
C PHE A 56 0.40 2.24 15.71
N LYS A 57 1.41 1.44 16.07
CA LYS A 57 2.63 1.94 16.74
C LYS A 57 3.56 2.60 15.72
N LYS A 58 4.41 3.52 16.19
CA LYS A 58 5.55 4.04 15.43
C LYS A 58 6.43 2.88 14.96
N ASP A 59 7.00 3.04 13.77
CA ASP A 59 7.87 2.02 13.18
C ASP A 59 9.07 1.61 14.07
N PRO A 60 9.18 0.33 14.48
CA PRO A 60 10.31 -0.16 15.29
C PRO A 60 11.63 -0.28 14.52
N LEU A 61 11.60 -0.21 13.18
CA LEU A 61 12.76 -0.25 12.29
C LEU A 61 13.35 1.15 12.02
N GLU A 62 12.70 2.21 12.52
CA GLU A 62 13.15 3.59 12.35
C GLU A 62 14.59 3.78 12.87
N GLY A 63 15.44 4.39 12.03
CA GLY A 63 16.86 4.54 12.30
C GLY A 63 17.70 3.25 12.31
N LYS A 64 17.16 2.09 11.90
CA LYS A 64 17.86 0.79 11.91
C LYS A 64 17.92 0.09 10.56
N ILE A 65 16.76 -0.08 9.90
CA ILE A 65 16.62 -0.87 8.67
C ILE A 65 15.71 -0.11 7.69
N GLY A 66 16.10 -0.06 6.42
CA GLY A 66 15.35 0.64 5.38
C GLY A 66 15.30 2.15 5.55
N LYS A 67 14.54 2.79 4.68
CA LYS A 67 14.32 4.23 4.60
C LYS A 67 12.83 4.51 4.76
N ALA A 68 12.50 5.42 5.67
CA ALA A 68 11.17 6.00 5.76
C ALA A 68 10.94 6.99 4.61
N SER A 69 9.69 7.10 4.14
CA SER A 69 9.26 8.00 3.08
C SER A 69 7.89 8.58 3.43
N ASP A 70 7.78 9.90 3.33
CA ASP A 70 6.55 10.69 3.48
C ASP A 70 5.99 11.14 2.12
N TYR A 71 6.45 10.52 1.02
CA TYR A 71 6.15 11.01 -0.33
C TYR A 71 4.65 11.08 -0.60
N GLY A 72 3.90 10.09 -0.13
CA GLY A 72 2.45 10.00 -0.28
C GLY A 72 1.67 11.12 0.41
N VAL A 73 2.22 11.79 1.43
CA VAL A 73 1.54 12.88 2.19
C VAL A 73 1.15 14.07 1.30
N ARG A 74 1.77 14.19 0.12
CA ARG A 74 1.44 15.21 -0.90
C ARG A 74 0.23 14.86 -1.78
N LEU A 75 -0.30 13.64 -1.67
CA LEU A 75 -1.27 13.07 -2.58
C LEU A 75 -2.50 12.57 -1.80
N PRO A 76 -3.73 12.84 -2.26
CA PRO A 76 -4.91 12.20 -1.68
C PRO A 76 -4.86 10.70 -2.03
N ILE A 77 -4.99 9.83 -1.02
CA ILE A 77 -5.09 8.40 -1.26
C ILE A 77 -6.56 8.04 -1.51
N LEU A 78 -6.84 7.51 -2.69
CA LEU A 78 -8.17 7.02 -3.08
C LEU A 78 -8.49 5.73 -2.33
N ARG A 79 -9.77 5.52 -2.04
CA ARG A 79 -10.33 4.32 -1.35
C ARG A 79 -9.95 4.18 0.13
N SER A 80 -9.46 5.23 0.77
CA SER A 80 -9.25 5.30 2.22
C SER A 80 -10.05 6.44 2.85
N SER A 81 -10.40 6.33 4.14
CA SER A 81 -11.01 7.45 4.87
C SER A 81 -10.00 8.61 5.01
N PRO A 82 -10.45 9.87 5.17
CA PRO A 82 -9.55 11.01 5.37
C PRO A 82 -8.64 10.88 6.59
N GLU A 83 -9.09 10.18 7.63
CA GLU A 83 -8.35 9.98 8.88
C GLU A 83 -7.27 8.90 8.69
N ASP A 84 -7.59 7.81 8.00
CA ASP A 84 -6.67 6.68 7.77
C ASP A 84 -5.67 6.91 6.64
N GLN A 85 -5.77 8.00 5.85
CA GLN A 85 -4.88 8.22 4.69
C GLN A 85 -3.41 8.16 5.09
N ILE A 86 -3.07 8.60 6.31
CA ILE A 86 -1.70 8.57 6.82
C ILE A 86 -1.08 7.17 6.78
N LEU A 87 -1.87 6.10 7.01
CA LEU A 87 -1.44 4.69 6.96
C LEU A 87 -1.10 4.18 5.55
N TYR A 88 -1.43 4.96 4.52
CA TYR A 88 -1.09 4.72 3.12
C TYR A 88 -0.15 5.78 2.54
N GLN A 89 0.00 6.93 3.22
CA GLN A 89 0.84 8.05 2.79
C GLN A 89 2.29 7.97 3.28
N THR A 90 2.51 7.36 4.46
CA THR A 90 3.86 6.98 4.92
C THR A 90 4.19 5.56 4.48
N GLU A 91 5.47 5.31 4.20
CA GLU A 91 5.97 3.99 3.83
C GLU A 91 7.40 3.75 4.33
N ARG A 92 7.74 2.48 4.56
CA ARG A 92 9.14 2.03 4.60
C ARG A 92 9.45 1.22 3.35
N TYR A 93 10.56 1.54 2.70
CA TYR A 93 11.19 0.71 1.69
C TYR A 93 12.64 0.37 2.08
N ASN A 94 13.25 -0.62 1.45
CA ASN A 94 14.67 -0.92 1.66
C ASN A 94 15.36 -1.34 0.35
N GLU A 95 16.65 -1.10 0.25
CA GLU A 95 17.46 -1.51 -0.92
C GLU A 95 17.75 -3.00 -0.97
N ASP A 96 17.40 -3.75 0.08
CA ASP A 96 17.48 -5.20 0.22
C ASP A 96 16.21 -5.74 0.88
N THR A 97 16.07 -7.07 0.92
CA THR A 97 15.03 -7.75 1.73
C THR A 97 15.02 -7.25 3.17
N PHE A 98 13.85 -6.92 3.71
CA PHE A 98 13.66 -6.52 5.10
C PHE A 98 12.36 -7.11 5.66
N GLY A 99 12.17 -7.07 6.96
CA GLY A 99 10.97 -7.65 7.56
C GLY A 99 10.65 -7.17 8.97
N TYR A 100 9.44 -7.50 9.41
CA TYR A 100 8.94 -7.25 10.76
C TYR A 100 8.85 -8.53 11.57
N ASP A 101 9.14 -8.39 12.86
CA ASP A 101 9.26 -9.46 13.82
C ASP A 101 8.18 -9.33 14.89
N ILE A 102 7.15 -10.15 14.78
CA ILE A 102 5.90 -10.02 15.52
C ILE A 102 5.82 -11.15 16.58
N PRO A 103 5.90 -10.85 17.88
CA PRO A 103 5.83 -11.87 18.92
C PRO A 103 4.38 -12.37 19.10
N ILE A 104 4.14 -13.68 18.91
CA ILE A 104 2.83 -14.30 19.12
C ILE A 104 3.00 -15.43 20.13
N ARG A 105 2.28 -15.33 21.26
CA ARG A 105 2.39 -16.26 22.40
C ARG A 105 1.26 -17.29 22.48
N GLU A 106 0.14 -17.01 21.82
CA GLU A 106 -1.05 -17.83 21.86
C GLU A 106 -1.17 -18.67 20.59
N GLU A 107 -1.83 -19.82 20.72
CA GLU A 107 -2.28 -20.60 19.57
C GLU A 107 -3.67 -20.13 19.16
N GLY A 108 -3.97 -20.22 17.86
CA GLY A 108 -5.22 -19.74 17.29
C GLY A 108 -5.11 -19.45 15.80
N ASP A 109 -6.22 -19.01 15.24
CA ASP A 109 -6.31 -18.50 13.88
C ASP A 109 -6.09 -16.99 13.88
N TYR A 110 -5.37 -16.48 12.88
CA TYR A 110 -4.91 -15.11 12.79
C TYR A 110 -5.01 -14.60 11.35
N ILE A 111 -5.09 -13.28 11.21
CA ILE A 111 -5.09 -12.59 9.93
C ILE A 111 -4.01 -11.51 9.98
N LEU A 112 -3.07 -11.58 9.05
CA LEU A 112 -2.13 -10.51 8.74
C LEU A 112 -2.77 -9.63 7.66
N VAL A 113 -2.85 -8.33 7.91
CA VAL A 113 -3.26 -7.32 6.93
C VAL A 113 -2.08 -6.39 6.67
N MET A 114 -1.74 -6.20 5.40
CA MET A 114 -0.64 -5.34 4.96
C MET A 114 -1.19 -4.29 4.00
N LYS A 115 -0.93 -3.02 4.33
CA LYS A 115 -1.42 -1.84 3.63
C LYS A 115 -0.35 -1.27 2.71
N TYR A 116 -0.75 -0.91 1.50
CA TYR A 116 0.10 -0.39 0.45
C TYR A 116 -0.63 0.74 -0.30
N ALA A 117 0.12 1.65 -0.91
CA ALA A 117 -0.37 2.51 -2.00
C ALA A 117 0.81 2.86 -2.91
N GLU A 118 0.69 2.74 -4.23
CA GLU A 118 1.76 3.18 -5.13
C GLU A 118 1.63 4.69 -5.39
N VAL A 119 2.70 5.44 -5.10
CA VAL A 119 2.71 6.91 -5.09
C VAL A 119 3.90 7.51 -5.84
N TYR A 120 4.81 6.67 -6.35
CA TYR A 120 6.04 7.07 -7.01
C TYR A 120 6.12 6.59 -8.46
N PHE A 121 5.67 5.36 -8.73
CA PHE A 121 5.63 4.78 -10.07
C PHE A 121 4.25 4.92 -10.71
N ALA A 122 4.25 5.20 -12.02
CA ALA A 122 3.05 5.50 -12.80
C ALA A 122 2.75 4.44 -13.88
N GLN A 123 3.38 3.26 -13.79
CA GLN A 123 3.21 2.14 -14.74
C GLN A 123 3.40 0.80 -14.02
N SER A 124 2.71 -0.24 -14.49
CA SER A 124 2.93 -1.63 -14.06
C SER A 124 4.35 -2.08 -14.39
N GLN A 125 4.81 -3.11 -13.67
CA GLN A 125 6.11 -3.77 -13.82
C GLN A 125 7.31 -2.84 -13.58
N GLN A 126 7.12 -1.75 -12.83
CA GLN A 126 8.21 -0.90 -12.33
C GLN A 126 8.63 -1.25 -10.90
N LYS A 127 7.70 -1.78 -10.10
CA LYS A 127 7.96 -2.28 -8.74
C LYS A 127 7.23 -3.60 -8.56
N VAL A 128 8.00 -4.67 -8.42
CA VAL A 128 7.50 -6.04 -8.21
C VAL A 128 8.37 -6.70 -7.14
N PHE A 129 7.75 -7.20 -6.08
CA PHE A 129 8.43 -7.84 -4.95
C PHE A 129 7.60 -8.99 -4.36
N ASP A 130 8.25 -9.92 -3.67
CA ASP A 130 7.54 -11.01 -2.98
C ASP A 130 7.30 -10.64 -1.51
N VAL A 131 6.24 -11.19 -0.92
CA VAL A 131 5.98 -11.16 0.52
C VAL A 131 6.06 -12.58 1.07
N ARG A 132 6.86 -12.76 2.13
CA ARG A 132 7.02 -14.03 2.84
C ARG A 132 6.58 -13.95 4.29
N LEU A 133 6.09 -15.07 4.81
CA LEU A 133 5.62 -15.23 6.16
C LEU A 133 6.25 -16.51 6.73
N ASN A 134 7.15 -16.35 7.69
CA ASN A 134 7.97 -17.43 8.26
C ASN A 134 8.71 -18.27 7.18
N GLY A 135 9.18 -17.61 6.11
CA GLY A 135 9.85 -18.21 4.95
C GLY A 135 8.92 -18.68 3.82
N HIS A 136 7.62 -18.83 4.04
CA HIS A 136 6.64 -19.20 3.01
C HIS A 136 6.25 -18.00 2.16
N VAL A 137 6.17 -18.14 0.83
CA VAL A 137 5.69 -17.06 -0.05
C VAL A 137 4.17 -16.95 0.06
N VAL A 138 3.67 -15.82 0.54
CA VAL A 138 2.23 -15.56 0.75
C VAL A 138 1.64 -14.65 -0.32
N VAL A 139 2.44 -13.71 -0.83
CA VAL A 139 2.10 -12.93 -2.03
C VAL A 139 3.33 -12.97 -2.93
N LYS A 140 3.14 -13.39 -4.18
CA LYS A 140 4.19 -13.53 -5.19
C LYS A 140 4.02 -12.46 -6.27
N ASP A 141 5.13 -11.90 -6.74
CA ASP A 141 5.17 -10.88 -7.80
C ASP A 141 4.19 -9.71 -7.54
N LEU A 142 4.19 -9.16 -6.32
CA LEU A 142 3.29 -8.07 -5.92
C LEU A 142 3.65 -6.77 -6.64
N ASP A 143 2.79 -6.39 -7.58
CA ASP A 143 2.80 -5.11 -8.30
C ASP A 143 1.61 -4.26 -7.85
N ILE A 144 1.86 -3.28 -6.97
CA ILE A 144 0.80 -2.45 -6.40
C ILE A 144 0.13 -1.58 -7.47
N PHE A 145 0.90 -1.10 -8.46
CA PHE A 145 0.35 -0.28 -9.54
C PHE A 145 -0.58 -1.11 -10.44
N ASP A 146 -0.19 -2.33 -10.79
CA ASP A 146 -1.03 -3.19 -11.63
C ASP A 146 -2.36 -3.57 -10.96
N ARG A 147 -2.36 -3.67 -9.62
CA ARG A 147 -3.57 -3.99 -8.82
C ARG A 147 -4.55 -2.83 -8.71
N VAL A 148 -4.09 -1.61 -8.40
CA VAL A 148 -4.97 -0.48 -8.04
C VAL A 148 -4.63 0.86 -8.70
N GLY A 149 -3.53 0.93 -9.45
CA GLY A 149 -3.04 2.16 -10.07
C GLY A 149 -2.32 3.10 -9.10
N HIS A 150 -2.21 4.37 -9.50
CA HIS A 150 -1.54 5.42 -8.72
C HIS A 150 -2.42 5.97 -7.60
N SER A 151 -1.80 6.39 -6.48
CA SER A 151 -2.42 7.06 -5.33
C SER A 151 -3.69 6.39 -4.82
N THR A 152 -3.76 5.06 -4.90
CA THR A 152 -4.91 4.28 -4.48
C THR A 152 -4.47 3.29 -3.42
N ALA A 153 -5.26 3.17 -2.36
CA ALA A 153 -5.02 2.18 -1.33
C ALA A 153 -5.09 0.75 -1.91
N HIS A 154 -4.23 -0.13 -1.41
CA HIS A 154 -4.28 -1.58 -1.61
C HIS A 154 -4.03 -2.32 -0.30
N ASP A 155 -4.85 -3.33 -0.01
CA ASP A 155 -4.77 -4.17 1.20
C ASP A 155 -4.57 -5.64 0.82
N GLU A 156 -3.48 -6.25 1.28
CA GLU A 156 -3.27 -7.71 1.20
C GLU A 156 -3.66 -8.37 2.52
N ILE A 157 -4.53 -9.38 2.46
CA ILE A 157 -5.13 -10.05 3.62
C ILE A 157 -4.73 -11.53 3.61
N VAL A 158 -3.81 -11.91 4.49
CA VAL A 158 -3.23 -13.26 4.58
C VAL A 158 -3.71 -13.96 5.87
N PRO A 159 -4.64 -14.92 5.79
CA PRO A 159 -5.02 -15.75 6.92
C PRO A 159 -3.95 -16.83 7.19
N PHE A 160 -3.62 -17.05 8.45
CA PHE A 160 -2.72 -18.11 8.91
C PHE A 160 -3.21 -18.69 10.24
N SER A 161 -2.76 -19.89 10.60
CA SER A 161 -3.09 -20.49 11.90
C SER A 161 -1.85 -21.01 12.61
N ILE A 162 -1.85 -20.92 13.93
CA ILE A 162 -0.79 -21.44 14.81
C ILE A 162 -1.42 -22.51 15.70
N ARG A 163 -0.96 -23.76 15.56
CA ARG A 163 -1.48 -24.92 16.30
C ARG A 163 -0.34 -25.88 16.66
N ARG A 164 -0.24 -26.26 17.93
CA ARG A 164 0.80 -27.14 18.50
C ARG A 164 2.23 -26.73 18.11
N GLY A 165 2.54 -25.44 18.23
CA GLY A 165 3.84 -24.88 17.84
C GLY A 165 4.17 -24.98 16.33
N LYS A 166 3.16 -25.15 15.47
CA LYS A 166 3.31 -25.10 14.01
C LYS A 166 2.49 -23.96 13.43
N LEU A 167 3.06 -23.27 12.44
CA LEU A 167 2.39 -22.26 11.64
C LEU A 167 1.90 -22.91 10.34
N SER A 168 0.67 -22.61 9.93
CA SER A 168 0.05 -23.09 8.70
C SER A 168 -0.48 -21.91 7.89
N VAL A 169 -0.02 -21.76 6.65
CA VAL A 169 -0.38 -20.66 5.73
C VAL A 169 -0.48 -21.20 4.29
N HIS A 170 -1.56 -20.89 3.58
CA HIS A 170 -1.88 -21.43 2.24
C HIS A 170 -1.76 -22.96 2.06
N GLY A 171 -1.86 -23.74 3.15
CA GLY A 171 -1.68 -25.19 3.16
C GLY A 171 -0.24 -25.67 3.37
N GLU A 172 0.74 -24.76 3.35
CA GLU A 172 2.11 -25.04 3.77
C GLU A 172 2.22 -24.94 5.31
N VAL A 173 3.09 -25.77 5.91
CA VAL A 173 3.23 -25.86 7.38
C VAL A 173 4.71 -25.81 7.78
N SER A 174 5.06 -24.91 8.71
CA SER A 174 6.39 -24.78 9.32
C SER A 174 6.36 -24.85 10.84
N THR A 175 7.54 -25.00 11.45
CA THR A 175 7.74 -24.84 12.90
C THR A 175 7.63 -23.38 13.30
N PHE A 176 6.88 -23.10 14.38
CA PHE A 176 6.66 -21.75 14.90
C PHE A 176 7.39 -21.53 16.23
N ASN A 177 8.29 -20.54 16.27
CA ASN A 177 9.19 -20.30 17.41
C ASN A 177 8.71 -19.15 18.32
N GLY A 178 7.40 -18.92 18.43
CA GLY A 178 6.83 -17.80 19.22
C GLY A 178 6.98 -16.41 18.58
N LYS A 179 7.50 -16.36 17.36
CA LYS A 179 7.85 -15.15 16.60
C LYS A 179 7.46 -15.35 15.15
N LEU A 180 6.57 -14.51 14.66
CA LEU A 180 6.15 -14.43 13.26
C LEU A 180 7.04 -13.42 12.55
N THR A 181 7.82 -13.88 11.58
CA THR A 181 8.64 -12.99 10.74
C THR A 181 7.94 -12.79 9.40
N VAL A 182 7.65 -11.53 9.06
CA VAL A 182 7.06 -11.10 7.78
C VAL A 182 8.15 -10.40 6.98
N GLU A 183 8.52 -10.93 5.81
CA GLU A 183 9.63 -10.44 5.00
C GLU A 183 9.12 -9.90 3.66
N PHE A 184 9.53 -8.69 3.29
CA PHE A 184 9.34 -8.14 1.96
C PHE A 184 10.64 -8.35 1.19
N VAL A 185 10.60 -9.28 0.24
CA VAL A 185 11.78 -9.80 -0.45
C VAL A 185 12.04 -9.02 -1.71
N LYS A 186 13.28 -8.55 -1.86
CA LYS A 186 13.68 -7.78 -3.04
C LYS A 186 13.58 -8.62 -4.32
N GLY A 187 12.74 -8.17 -5.25
CA GLY A 187 12.66 -8.71 -6.61
C GLY A 187 13.73 -8.10 -7.53
N TYR A 188 13.62 -8.41 -8.83
CA TYR A 188 14.55 -7.91 -9.86
C TYR A 188 14.37 -6.40 -10.18
N TYR A 189 13.16 -5.87 -9.98
CA TYR A 189 12.76 -4.55 -10.45
C TYR A 189 13.22 -3.42 -9.51
N ASP A 190 12.40 -3.10 -8.51
CA ASP A 190 12.69 -2.05 -7.54
C ASP A 190 12.43 -2.53 -6.11
N ASN A 191 12.84 -1.68 -5.18
CA ASN A 191 12.86 -1.93 -3.75
C ASN A 191 11.48 -2.32 -3.17
N PRO A 192 11.41 -3.38 -2.34
CA PRO A 192 10.20 -3.74 -1.60
C PRO A 192 9.78 -2.62 -0.66
N LYS A 193 8.48 -2.49 -0.39
CA LYS A 193 7.93 -1.47 0.51
C LYS A 193 6.66 -1.92 1.20
N VAL A 194 6.30 -1.27 2.31
CA VAL A 194 4.99 -1.40 2.98
C VAL A 194 4.61 -0.07 3.63
N CYS A 195 3.31 0.25 3.71
CA CYS A 195 2.80 1.49 4.30
C CYS A 195 2.37 1.31 5.75
N ALA A 196 1.59 0.26 6.04
CA ALA A 196 1.29 -0.16 7.41
C ALA A 196 1.00 -1.66 7.44
N LEU A 197 1.05 -2.28 8.62
CA LEU A 197 0.63 -3.67 8.78
C LEU A 197 0.13 -3.96 10.19
N TYR A 198 -0.81 -4.89 10.31
CA TYR A 198 -1.32 -5.36 11.59
C TYR A 198 -1.67 -6.85 11.56
N VAL A 199 -1.65 -7.47 12.74
CA VAL A 199 -2.07 -8.86 12.96
C VAL A 199 -3.21 -8.88 13.98
N MET A 200 -4.31 -9.53 13.61
CA MET A 200 -5.48 -9.73 14.47
C MET A 200 -5.81 -11.20 14.63
N LYS A 201 -6.43 -11.54 15.76
CA LYS A 201 -6.91 -12.89 16.10
C LYS A 201 -8.31 -13.12 15.51
N GLY A 202 -8.50 -14.23 14.79
CA GLY A 202 -9.77 -14.61 14.19
C GLY A 202 -9.63 -15.30 12.83
N THR A 203 -10.77 -15.70 12.28
CA THR A 203 -10.91 -16.26 10.92
C THR A 203 -11.69 -15.31 10.02
N LEU A 204 -11.57 -15.50 8.71
CA LEU A 204 -12.32 -14.74 7.69
C LEU A 204 -13.82 -15.11 7.63
N GLU A 205 -14.23 -16.17 8.31
CA GLU A 205 -15.58 -16.78 8.22
C GLU A 205 -16.46 -16.57 9.48
N GLY A 206 -15.92 -15.96 10.54
CA GLY A 206 -16.69 -15.63 11.75
C GLY A 206 -17.58 -14.39 11.58
N GLU A 207 -18.27 -13.93 12.62
CA GLU A 207 -19.13 -12.72 12.58
C GLU A 207 -18.35 -11.43 12.23
N SER A 208 -17.04 -11.40 12.49
CA SER A 208 -16.11 -10.37 12.00
C SER A 208 -15.98 -10.33 10.48
N SER A 209 -16.52 -11.32 9.76
CA SER A 209 -16.69 -11.24 8.31
C SER A 209 -17.59 -10.07 7.93
N GLY A 210 -18.54 -9.61 8.74
CA GLY A 210 -19.32 -8.40 8.43
C GLY A 210 -18.43 -7.17 8.21
N GLU A 211 -17.42 -6.97 9.05
CA GLU A 211 -16.50 -5.84 9.00
C GLU A 211 -15.34 -6.09 8.02
N ILE A 212 -14.76 -7.30 8.00
CA ILE A 212 -13.67 -7.67 7.08
C ILE A 212 -14.18 -7.81 5.64
N LEU A 213 -15.44 -8.24 5.43
CA LEU A 213 -16.12 -8.16 4.13
C LEU A 213 -16.57 -6.74 3.82
N ASN A 214 -16.74 -5.83 4.77
CA ASN A 214 -16.89 -4.40 4.46
C ASN A 214 -15.55 -3.81 3.96
N LEU A 215 -14.44 -4.23 4.57
CA LEU A 215 -13.09 -3.96 4.09
C LEU A 215 -12.90 -4.54 2.68
N LYS A 216 -13.30 -5.79 2.41
CA LYS A 216 -13.26 -6.37 1.05
C LYS A 216 -14.29 -5.77 0.08
N SER A 217 -15.48 -5.38 0.52
CA SER A 217 -16.57 -4.89 -0.34
C SER A 217 -16.31 -3.46 -0.80
N SER A 218 -15.78 -2.60 0.08
CA SER A 218 -15.19 -1.33 -0.36
C SER A 218 -14.01 -1.53 -1.32
N TYR A 219 -13.35 -2.70 -1.28
CA TYR A 219 -12.32 -3.13 -2.23
C TYR A 219 -12.82 -3.79 -3.53
N GLU A 220 -13.99 -4.41 -3.55
CA GLU A 220 -14.55 -5.05 -4.76
C GLU A 220 -15.52 -4.12 -5.50
N TYR A 221 -16.19 -3.19 -4.82
CA TYR A 221 -17.11 -2.21 -5.43
C TYR A 221 -16.39 -1.17 -6.31
N PHE A 222 -15.07 -0.99 -6.13
CA PHE A 222 -14.18 -0.33 -7.09
C PHE A 222 -13.05 -1.29 -7.57
N GLY A 223 -13.40 -2.56 -7.80
CA GLY A 223 -12.54 -3.54 -8.45
C GLY A 223 -12.11 -3.11 -9.88
N PRO A 224 -11.14 -3.80 -10.49
CA PRO A 224 -10.36 -3.26 -11.59
C PRO A 224 -11.15 -3.09 -12.89
N PHE A 225 -10.96 -1.94 -13.56
CA PHE A 225 -11.38 -1.75 -14.96
C PHE A 225 -10.44 -2.49 -15.96
N CYS A 226 -9.39 -3.13 -15.47
CA CYS A 226 -8.38 -3.86 -16.25
C CYS A 226 -8.75 -5.34 -16.49
N ASP A 227 -9.78 -5.55 -17.30
CA ASP A 227 -10.01 -6.64 -18.28
C ASP A 227 -11.51 -6.94 -18.40
N GLN A 228 -12.17 -6.13 -19.24
CA GLN A 228 -13.27 -6.65 -20.04
C GLN A 228 -12.94 -6.45 -21.52
N ARG A 229 -12.41 -7.51 -22.13
CA ARG A 229 -12.56 -7.82 -23.57
C ARG A 229 -13.86 -7.23 -24.13
N ARG A 230 -13.73 -6.32 -25.12
CA ARG A 230 -14.87 -5.65 -25.80
C ARG A 230 -16.00 -6.62 -26.15
N PRO A 231 -17.24 -6.36 -25.70
CA PRO A 231 -18.43 -6.60 -26.50
C PRO A 231 -18.76 -5.30 -27.25
N SER A 232 -18.67 -5.32 -28.57
CA SER A 232 -19.25 -4.25 -29.39
C SER A 232 -20.78 -4.22 -29.23
N LYS A 233 -21.37 -3.02 -29.13
CA LYS A 233 -22.81 -2.70 -28.86
C LYS A 233 -23.13 -2.76 -27.36
N LEU A 234 -23.59 -1.70 -26.69
CA LEU A 234 -24.74 -0.86 -27.07
C LEU A 234 -24.67 0.53 -26.38
N PHE A 235 -24.39 1.59 -27.14
CA PHE A 235 -24.62 2.98 -26.72
C PHE A 235 -25.23 3.76 -27.90
N SER A 236 -26.50 3.48 -28.15
CA SER A 236 -27.42 4.40 -28.82
C SER A 236 -28.44 4.85 -27.78
N ASP A 237 -28.75 6.14 -27.75
CA ASP A 237 -29.71 6.86 -26.89
C ASP A 237 -29.09 7.76 -25.81
N VAL A 238 -28.10 8.56 -26.21
CA VAL A 238 -27.88 9.89 -25.61
C VAL A 238 -28.84 10.88 -26.29
N PRO A 239 -29.78 11.52 -25.56
CA PRO A 239 -30.62 12.56 -26.14
C PRO A 239 -29.74 13.73 -26.62
N LYS A 240 -29.86 14.10 -27.90
CA LYS A 240 -29.15 15.27 -28.44
C LYS A 240 -29.69 16.54 -27.77
N LEU A 241 -28.85 17.19 -26.97
CA LEU A 241 -29.11 18.55 -26.48
C LEU A 241 -29.20 19.52 -27.67
N GLN A 242 -30.07 20.52 -27.54
CA GLN A 242 -30.22 21.57 -28.55
C GLN A 242 -28.98 22.48 -28.56
N PRO A 243 -28.52 22.96 -29.73
CA PRO A 243 -27.40 23.90 -29.79
C PRO A 243 -27.76 25.22 -29.08
N HIS A 244 -26.92 25.65 -28.14
CA HIS A 244 -27.05 26.97 -27.53
C HIS A 244 -26.55 28.02 -28.52
N PRO A 245 -27.31 29.10 -28.81
CA PRO A 245 -26.81 30.17 -29.65
C PRO A 245 -25.79 31.03 -28.90
N GLY A 246 -24.76 31.48 -29.62
CA GLY A 246 -23.90 32.60 -29.21
C GLY A 246 -22.70 32.25 -28.33
N LEU A 247 -21.62 31.76 -28.95
CA LEU A 247 -20.25 32.11 -28.58
C LEU A 247 -19.36 31.91 -29.81
N GLU A 248 -18.73 33.00 -30.24
CA GLU A 248 -18.03 33.06 -31.52
C GLU A 248 -16.66 32.36 -31.46
N LYS A 249 -16.28 31.81 -32.60
CA LYS A 249 -15.05 31.05 -32.79
C LYS A 249 -13.91 32.07 -33.04
N HIS A 250 -12.90 32.10 -32.18
CA HIS A 250 -11.60 32.66 -32.56
C HIS A 250 -10.63 31.48 -32.71
N GLU A 251 -10.23 31.24 -33.95
CA GLU A 251 -9.11 30.39 -34.29
C GLU A 251 -7.89 31.30 -34.22
N GLU A 252 -6.91 30.97 -33.37
CA GLU A 252 -5.60 31.62 -33.37
C GLU A 252 -4.55 30.55 -33.63
N GLU A 253 -3.65 30.88 -34.54
CA GLU A 253 -2.79 29.95 -35.27
C GLU A 253 -1.50 29.69 -34.48
N GLU A 254 -1.03 28.43 -34.49
CA GLU A 254 0.31 28.10 -33.99
C GLU A 254 1.33 28.47 -35.08
N GLU A 255 2.02 29.61 -34.92
CA GLU A 255 3.23 29.92 -35.71
C GLU A 255 4.50 29.53 -34.92
N GLU A 256 5.40 28.83 -35.61
CA GLU A 256 6.74 28.47 -35.14
C GLU A 256 7.71 29.64 -35.37
N GLU A 257 8.49 30.05 -34.38
CA GLU A 257 9.74 30.79 -34.62
C GLU A 257 10.89 30.23 -33.76
N GLU A 258 11.95 29.78 -34.42
CA GLU A 258 13.29 29.60 -33.85
C GLU A 258 14.05 30.95 -33.93
N ASP A 259 14.76 31.37 -32.87
CA ASP A 259 16.24 31.53 -32.89
C ASP A 259 16.86 32.44 -31.78
N SER A 260 18.07 32.04 -31.39
CA SER A 260 19.23 32.88 -30.98
C SER A 260 19.40 33.47 -29.55
N GLU A 261 20.69 33.64 -29.23
CA GLU A 261 21.38 33.86 -27.95
C GLU A 261 21.40 35.32 -27.44
N GLY A 262 21.70 35.50 -26.14
CA GLY A 262 22.14 36.79 -25.55
C GLY A 262 22.03 36.84 -24.01
N GLY A 263 23.00 37.42 -23.30
CA GLY A 263 23.10 37.34 -21.82
C GLY A 263 23.30 38.66 -21.05
N GLU A 264 23.26 38.54 -19.70
CA GLU A 264 23.60 39.53 -18.65
C GLU A 264 22.73 40.82 -18.58
N GLU A 265 22.48 41.52 -17.45
CA GLU A 265 22.83 41.38 -16.00
C GLU A 265 21.79 42.14 -15.12
N GLY A 266 21.76 41.96 -13.78
CA GLY A 266 21.42 43.08 -12.86
C GLY A 266 20.21 43.06 -11.88
N GLY A 267 20.34 42.38 -10.71
CA GLY A 267 20.28 43.08 -9.41
C GLY A 267 19.00 43.22 -8.54
N LYS A 268 18.93 42.41 -7.46
CA LYS A 268 18.47 42.74 -6.05
C LYS A 268 16.96 43.10 -5.90
N LYS A 269 16.11 42.54 -5.03
CA LYS A 269 16.15 41.85 -3.70
C LYS A 269 14.91 40.88 -3.66
N LYS A 270 14.43 40.20 -2.61
CA LYS A 270 14.76 39.91 -1.18
C LYS A 270 13.99 38.61 -0.79
N VAL A 271 14.04 38.16 0.47
CA VAL A 271 13.23 37.03 1.04
C VAL A 271 12.73 37.36 2.47
N PRO A 272 11.85 36.57 3.12
CA PRO A 272 12.35 35.44 3.91
C PRO A 272 11.53 34.14 3.75
N ALA A 273 12.20 33.00 3.96
CA ALA A 273 11.66 31.66 3.72
C ALA A 273 11.21 30.98 5.04
N GLY A 274 10.12 30.22 4.97
CA GLY A 274 9.72 29.28 6.02
C GLY A 274 10.49 27.96 5.89
N SER A 275 10.93 27.41 7.02
CA SER A 275 11.74 26.19 7.08
C SER A 275 10.99 24.94 6.59
N LYS A 276 11.53 24.25 5.59
CA LYS A 276 11.27 22.83 5.35
C LYS A 276 12.60 22.10 5.18
N TYR A 277 12.89 21.16 6.08
CA TYR A 277 13.99 20.21 5.91
C TYR A 277 13.66 19.29 4.74
N ARG A 278 14.20 19.61 3.56
CA ARG A 278 13.99 18.83 2.34
C ARG A 278 14.97 17.64 2.33
N VAL A 279 14.57 16.52 2.94
CA VAL A 279 15.29 15.26 2.75
C VAL A 279 14.95 14.75 1.34
N GLN A 280 15.92 14.74 0.45
CA GLN A 280 15.76 14.17 -0.88
C GLN A 280 15.84 12.64 -0.80
N SER A 281 14.85 11.95 -1.36
CA SER A 281 14.97 10.54 -1.71
C SER A 281 16.14 10.36 -2.69
N GLY A 282 16.86 9.25 -2.58
CA GLY A 282 18.07 8.99 -3.36
C GLY A 282 17.83 8.97 -4.88
N PRO A 283 18.91 9.06 -5.69
CA PRO A 283 18.81 8.95 -7.14
C PRO A 283 18.27 7.57 -7.53
N ARG A 284 17.48 7.53 -8.62
CA ARG A 284 16.99 6.28 -9.21
C ARG A 284 18.17 5.38 -9.56
N THR A 285 18.04 4.09 -9.29
CA THR A 285 19.01 3.06 -9.70
C THR A 285 19.24 3.18 -11.22
N PRO A 286 20.47 3.43 -11.70
CA PRO A 286 20.72 3.51 -13.14
C PRO A 286 20.40 2.17 -13.80
N ASN A 287 19.64 2.19 -14.89
CA ASN A 287 19.34 0.98 -15.66
C ASN A 287 20.67 0.39 -16.20
N PRO A 288 21.05 -0.85 -15.85
CA PRO A 288 22.32 -1.45 -16.25
C PRO A 288 22.47 -1.62 -17.78
N TYR A 289 21.38 -1.54 -18.55
CA TYR A 289 21.38 -1.65 -20.01
C TYR A 289 21.30 -0.31 -20.75
N ALA A 290 21.30 0.83 -20.05
CA ALA A 290 21.27 2.15 -20.69
C ALA A 290 22.57 2.49 -21.47
N ALA A 291 23.62 1.67 -21.34
CA ALA A 291 24.93 1.85 -21.98
C ALA A 291 25.12 1.03 -23.27
N ASP A 292 24.10 0.29 -23.74
CA ASP A 292 24.17 -0.56 -24.93
C ASP A 292 24.20 0.26 -26.23
N ASN A 293 25.38 0.81 -26.52
CA ASN A 293 25.75 1.44 -27.81
C ASN A 293 25.92 0.40 -28.95
N SER A 294 25.32 -0.78 -28.79
CA SER A 294 25.36 -1.93 -29.69
C SER A 294 24.92 -1.59 -31.12
N SER A 295 24.00 -0.62 -31.25
CA SER A 295 23.51 -0.05 -32.50
C SER A 295 24.53 0.83 -33.25
N LEU A 296 25.53 1.41 -32.56
CA LEU A 296 26.62 2.17 -33.18
C LEU A 296 27.84 1.30 -33.53
N MET A 297 28.10 0.23 -32.78
CA MET A 297 29.21 -0.69 -33.03
C MET A 297 29.03 -1.50 -34.32
N PHE A 298 27.81 -1.95 -34.62
CA PHE A 298 27.51 -2.79 -35.77
C PHE A 298 27.88 -2.16 -37.13
N PRO A 299 27.45 -0.92 -37.49
CA PRO A 299 27.83 -0.31 -38.76
C PRO A 299 29.34 -0.06 -38.90
N ILE A 300 30.05 0.21 -37.79
CA ILE A 300 31.51 0.41 -37.79
C ILE A 300 32.24 -0.90 -38.13
N LEU A 301 31.82 -2.03 -37.54
CA LEU A 301 32.40 -3.34 -37.83
C LEU A 301 32.13 -3.79 -39.28
N VAL A 302 30.93 -3.52 -39.80
CA VAL A 302 30.60 -3.77 -41.21
C VAL A 302 31.47 -2.91 -42.14
N ALA A 303 31.69 -1.63 -41.81
CA ALA A 303 32.56 -0.76 -42.60
C ALA A 303 34.00 -1.30 -42.70
N PHE A 304 34.63 -1.70 -41.58
CA PHE A 304 35.96 -2.31 -41.62
C PHE A 304 35.99 -3.65 -42.35
N GLY A 305 34.95 -4.49 -42.18
CA GLY A 305 34.85 -5.80 -42.84
C GLY A 305 34.78 -5.73 -44.37
N VAL A 306 34.18 -4.66 -44.92
CA VAL A 306 34.10 -4.43 -46.38
C VAL A 306 35.29 -3.61 -46.90
N PHE A 307 35.83 -2.70 -46.10
CA PHE A 307 36.93 -1.81 -46.52
C PHE A 307 38.29 -2.52 -46.63
N ILE A 308 38.61 -3.44 -45.72
CA ILE A 308 39.92 -4.11 -45.73
C ILE A 308 40.13 -4.99 -46.99
N PRO A 309 39.17 -5.84 -47.42
CA PRO A 309 39.32 -6.62 -48.66
C PRO A 309 39.33 -5.75 -49.92
N THR A 310 38.53 -4.69 -49.97
CA THR A 310 38.47 -3.80 -51.14
C THR A 310 39.75 -2.99 -51.31
N LEU A 311 40.35 -2.50 -50.21
CA LEU A 311 41.66 -1.86 -50.24
C LEU A 311 42.76 -2.83 -50.72
N PHE A 312 42.74 -4.10 -50.25
CA PHE A 312 43.71 -5.11 -50.68
C PHE A 312 43.56 -5.49 -52.18
N CYS A 313 42.33 -5.42 -52.73
CA CYS A 313 42.10 -5.63 -54.16
C CYS A 313 42.52 -4.43 -55.01
N LEU A 314 42.35 -3.20 -54.51
CA LEU A 314 42.74 -1.97 -55.23
C LEU A 314 44.26 -1.71 -55.19
N CYS A 315 44.94 -2.10 -54.10
CA CYS A 315 46.40 -1.98 -53.96
C CYS A 315 47.20 -3.09 -54.67
N ARG A 316 46.56 -3.89 -55.55
CA ARG A 316 47.23 -4.93 -56.35
C ARG A 316 46.95 -4.83 -57.86
N LEU A 317 46.82 -3.60 -58.33
CA LEU A 317 46.81 -3.15 -59.74
C LEU A 317 48.04 -2.27 -60.00
#